data_AF-A0A1H6J570-F1
#
_entry.id   AF-A0A1H6J570-F1
#
_cell.length_a   1.000
_cell.length_b   1.000
_cell.length_c   1.000
_cell.angle_alpha   90.00
_cell.angle_beta   90.00
_cell.angle_gamma   90.00
#
_symmetry.space_group_name_H-M   'P 1'
#
loop_
_entity.id
_entity.type
_entity.pdbx_description
1 polymer ?
#
loop_
_entity_poly.entity_id
_entity_poly.type
_entity_poly.pdbx_seq_one_letter_code
_entity_poly.pdbx_strand_id
1 'polypeptide(L)'
;MYLIRNERHFALYDFAQGRRFEPDFVLLSQNKKSQCRYQFFIAPKGKHLQQIDKWKEDFLLEIERNHQALIGVNSATTYSNDEYKIIGLEFYNHDNENHFKSSLTTQLGANNVI
;
A
#
# COMPACT_ATOMS: atom_id res chain seq x y z
N MET A 1 1.09 11.21 -11.21
CA MET A 1 1.45 9.95 -10.51
C MET A 1 2.93 9.72 -10.65
N TYR A 2 3.58 9.17 -9.62
CA TYR A 2 4.98 8.78 -9.64
C TYR A 2 5.13 7.36 -9.09
N LEU A 3 5.64 6.44 -9.91
CA LEU A 3 6.04 5.10 -9.46
C LEU A 3 7.55 5.10 -9.25
N ILE A 4 7.98 4.85 -8.03
CA ILE A 4 9.38 4.92 -7.63
C ILE A 4 9.83 3.51 -7.24
N ARG A 5 10.93 3.05 -7.83
CA ARG A 5 11.61 1.83 -7.37
C ARG A 5 12.36 2.16 -6.08
N ASN A 6 12.09 1.42 -5.01
CA ASN A 6 12.67 1.71 -3.71
C ASN A 6 14.18 1.44 -3.69
N GLU A 7 14.66 0.38 -4.34
CA GLU A 7 16.09 0.00 -4.30
C GLU A 7 16.69 -0.01 -2.88
N ARG A 8 15.87 -0.40 -1.89
CA ARG A 8 16.23 -0.48 -0.46
C ARG A 8 16.55 0.87 0.20
N HIS A 9 16.15 2.00 -0.41
CA HIS A 9 16.33 3.33 0.16
C HIS A 9 15.56 3.53 1.48
N PHE A 10 14.42 2.85 1.64
CA PHE A 10 13.68 2.80 2.90
C PHE A 10 13.19 1.39 3.23
N ALA A 11 12.90 1.20 4.52
CA ALA A 11 12.29 -0.02 5.05
C ALA A 11 11.09 0.32 5.93
N LEU A 12 10.15 -0.61 5.97
CA LEU A 12 9.01 -0.66 6.87
C LEU A 12 9.25 -1.74 7.91
N TYR A 13 8.61 -1.62 9.07
CA TYR A 13 8.72 -2.58 10.15
C TYR A 13 7.32 -3.03 10.53
N ASP A 14 7.11 -4.35 10.58
CA ASP A 14 5.79 -4.87 10.90
C ASP A 14 5.38 -4.55 12.35
N PHE A 15 4.08 -4.42 12.57
CA PHE A 15 3.54 -3.98 13.86
C PHE A 15 3.71 -5.04 14.96
N ALA A 16 3.66 -6.32 14.57
CA ALA A 16 3.67 -7.43 15.51
C ALA A 16 5.07 -7.75 16.06
N GLN A 17 6.12 -7.72 15.23
CA GLN A 17 7.43 -8.25 15.59
C GLN A 17 8.61 -7.32 15.25
N GLY A 18 8.36 -6.17 14.62
CA GLY A 18 9.42 -5.28 14.13
C GLY A 18 10.27 -5.89 13.01
N ARG A 19 9.74 -6.84 12.24
CA ARG A 19 10.43 -7.44 11.09
C ARG A 19 10.61 -6.43 9.97
N ARG A 20 11.84 -6.30 9.49
CA ARG A 20 12.22 -5.38 8.41
C ARG A 20 11.66 -5.87 7.07
N PHE A 21 10.90 -5.01 6.40
CA PHE A 21 10.35 -5.22 5.07
C PHE A 21 10.74 -4.07 4.13
N GLU A 22 11.31 -4.39 2.98
CA GLU A 22 11.69 -3.43 1.95
C GLU A 22 10.77 -3.64 0.74
N PRO A 23 9.75 -2.80 0.52
CA PRO A 23 8.90 -2.92 -0.66
C PRO A 23 9.71 -2.59 -1.91
N ASP A 24 9.40 -3.23 -3.04
CA ASP A 24 10.13 -3.02 -4.30
C ASP A 24 9.79 -1.66 -4.92
N PHE A 25 8.53 -1.24 -4.80
CA PHE A 25 8.05 0.03 -5.33
C PHE A 25 7.16 0.78 -4.34
N VAL A 26 7.15 2.09 -4.50
CA VAL A 26 6.15 2.99 -3.91
C VAL A 26 5.48 3.79 -5.02
N LEU A 27 4.15 3.77 -5.06
CA LEU A 27 3.35 4.62 -5.94
C LEU A 27 2.86 5.82 -5.14
N LEU A 28 3.27 7.01 -5.57
CA LEU A 28 2.78 8.28 -5.05
C LEU A 28 1.74 8.85 -6.01
N SER A 29 0.56 9.13 -5.48
CA SER A 29 -0.54 9.74 -6.23
C SER A 29 -1.17 10.87 -5.42
N GLN A 30 -1.86 11.79 -6.08
CA GLN A 30 -2.60 12.84 -5.41
C GLN A 30 -3.98 12.98 -6.04
N ASN A 31 -5.01 13.06 -5.21
CA ASN A 31 -6.35 13.41 -5.66
C ASN A 31 -6.38 14.88 -6.07
N LYS A 32 -6.73 15.15 -7.33
CA LYS A 32 -6.82 16.53 -7.86
C LYS A 32 -7.89 17.38 -7.16
N LYS A 33 -8.94 16.77 -6.61
CA LYS A 33 -10.07 17.46 -5.98
C LYS A 33 -9.88 17.64 -4.47
N SER A 34 -9.41 16.61 -3.76
CA SER A 34 -9.30 16.64 -2.29
C SER A 34 -7.90 16.96 -1.77
N GLN A 35 -6.90 17.19 -2.65
CA GLN A 35 -5.48 17.34 -2.30
C GLN A 35 -4.86 16.16 -1.53
N CYS A 36 -5.65 15.12 -1.24
CA CYS A 36 -5.23 13.90 -0.55
C CYS A 36 -4.11 13.19 -1.33
N ARG A 37 -3.03 12.86 -0.64
CA ARG A 37 -1.86 12.17 -1.17
C ARG A 37 -1.90 10.70 -0.79
N TYR A 38 -1.75 9.83 -1.78
CA TYR A 38 -1.72 8.40 -1.61
C TYR A 38 -0.30 7.88 -1.71
N GLN A 39 0.02 6.93 -0.86
CA GLN A 39 1.25 6.16 -0.89
C GLN A 39 0.90 4.68 -0.88
N PHE A 40 1.12 4.00 -2.01
CA PHE A 40 0.91 2.56 -2.12
C PHE A 40 2.25 1.83 -2.09
N PHE A 41 2.36 0.81 -1.24
CA PHE A 41 3.51 -0.09 -1.24
C PHE A 41 3.23 -1.32 -2.11
N ILE A 42 4.15 -1.64 -3.02
CA ILE A 42 3.98 -2.71 -4.01
C ILE A 42 5.20 -3.63 -3.96
N ALA A 43 4.94 -4.93 -3.92
CA ALA A 43 5.96 -5.97 -4.00
C ALA A 43 5.54 -7.04 -5.03
N PRO A 44 6.15 -7.09 -6.23
CA PRO A 44 5.98 -8.19 -7.16
C PRO A 44 6.58 -9.48 -6.58
N LYS A 45 5.89 -10.60 -6.78
CA LYS A 45 6.36 -11.93 -6.36
C LYS A 45 6.07 -13.00 -7.40
N GLY A 46 7.05 -13.87 -7.64
CA GLY A 46 6.81 -15.13 -8.34
C GLY A 46 6.01 -16.08 -7.45
N LYS A 47 5.10 -16.88 -8.04
CA LYS A 47 4.23 -17.84 -7.32
C LYS A 47 4.97 -18.70 -6.30
N HIS A 48 6.18 -19.16 -6.64
CA HIS A 48 6.99 -20.02 -5.77
C HIS A 48 7.51 -19.34 -4.49
N LEU A 49 7.55 -18.01 -4.44
CA LEU A 49 8.07 -17.25 -3.29
C LEU A 49 6.95 -16.75 -2.36
N GLN A 50 5.68 -16.91 -2.74
CA GLN A 50 4.54 -16.35 -2.01
C GLN A 50 4.36 -16.96 -0.61
N GLN A 51 4.62 -18.27 -0.45
CA GLN A 51 4.43 -18.92 0.85
C GLN A 51 5.48 -18.46 1.88
N ILE A 52 6.74 -18.29 1.47
CA ILE A 52 7.82 -17.84 2.35
C ILE A 52 7.62 -16.36 2.73
N ASP A 53 7.19 -15.55 1.76
CA ASP A 53 7.00 -14.12 1.94
C ASP A 53 5.58 -13.75 2.43
N LYS A 54 4.72 -14.72 2.76
CA LYS A 54 3.31 -14.49 3.11
C LYS A 54 3.13 -13.43 4.20
N TRP A 55 4.02 -13.43 5.19
CA TRP A 55 3.97 -12.47 6.28
C TRP A 55 4.14 -11.01 5.83
N LYS A 56 4.84 -10.74 4.71
CA LYS A 56 4.99 -9.38 4.17
C LYS A 56 3.70 -8.94 3.50
N GLU A 57 2.99 -9.85 2.83
CA GLU A 57 1.65 -9.57 2.32
C GLU A 57 0.66 -9.34 3.47
N ASP A 58 0.72 -10.18 4.51
CA ASP A 58 -0.12 -9.99 5.70
C ASP A 58 0.12 -8.63 6.35
N PHE A 59 1.39 -8.18 6.39
CA PHE A 59 1.75 -6.85 6.88
C PHE A 59 1.22 -5.73 5.97
N LEU A 60 1.31 -5.86 4.64
CA LEU A 60 0.71 -4.89 3.71
C LEU A 60 -0.81 -4.80 3.91
N LEU A 61 -1.50 -5.93 4.04
CA LEU A 61 -2.93 -5.97 4.32
C LEU A 61 -3.27 -5.42 5.71
N GLU A 62 -2.37 -5.57 6.68
CA GLU A 62 -2.51 -4.97 8.01
C GLU A 62 -2.42 -3.45 7.98
N ILE A 63 -1.49 -2.88 7.19
CA ILE A 63 -1.43 -1.42 6.95
C ILE A 63 -2.77 -0.90 6.44
N GLU A 64 -3.36 -1.58 5.45
CA GLU A 64 -4.66 -1.19 4.89
C GLU A 64 -5.82 -1.36 5.89
N ARG A 65 -5.88 -2.47 6.63
CA ARG A 65 -6.89 -2.66 7.67
C ARG A 65 -6.81 -1.60 8.75
N ASN A 66 -5.60 -1.25 9.17
CA ASN A 66 -5.41 -0.22 10.19
C ASN A 66 -5.82 1.15 9.64
N HIS A 67 -5.50 1.47 8.38
CA HIS A 67 -6.02 2.67 7.73
C HIS A 67 -7.56 2.69 7.77
N GLN A 68 -8.23 1.62 7.38
CA GLN A 68 -9.70 1.53 7.42
C GLN A 68 -10.28 1.72 8.83
N ALA A 69 -9.64 1.13 9.85
CA ALA A 69 -10.04 1.26 11.24
C ALA A 69 -9.85 2.69 11.80
N LEU A 70 -8.99 3.48 11.16
CA LEU A 70 -8.67 4.86 11.55
C LEU A 70 -9.43 5.92 10.74
N ILE A 71 -10.26 5.52 9.77
CA ILE A 71 -11.14 6.43 9.03
C ILE A 71 -12.09 7.13 10.01
N GLY A 72 -12.07 8.46 10.05
CA GLY A 72 -12.89 9.29 10.95
C GLY A 72 -12.27 9.57 12.32
N VAL A 73 -11.09 9.00 12.62
CA VAL A 73 -10.32 9.33 13.82
C VAL A 73 -9.39 10.49 13.50
N ASN A 74 -9.87 11.73 13.72
CA ASN A 74 -9.06 12.94 13.57
C ASN A 74 -8.06 13.05 14.74
N SER A 75 -6.84 12.55 14.54
CA SER A 75 -5.71 12.82 15.42
C SER A 75 -4.45 13.03 14.60
N ALA A 76 -3.73 14.11 14.92
CA ALA A 76 -2.47 14.51 14.30
C ALA A 76 -1.33 13.47 14.45
N THR A 77 -1.58 12.38 15.18
CA THR A 77 -0.65 11.29 15.49
C THR A 77 -0.86 10.03 14.65
N THR A 78 -1.85 10.02 13.75
CA THR A 78 -2.15 8.86 12.92
C THR A 78 -1.39 8.95 11.58
N TYR A 79 -0.74 7.87 11.15
CA TYR A 79 -0.01 7.78 9.87
C TYR A 79 -0.91 7.82 8.63
N SER A 80 -2.23 7.87 8.83
CA SER A 80 -3.22 8.17 7.80
C SER A 80 -4.18 9.23 8.33
N ASN A 81 -4.43 10.27 7.54
CA ASN A 81 -5.37 11.34 7.84
C ASN A 81 -6.06 11.82 6.55
N ASP A 82 -6.83 12.91 6.62
CA ASP A 82 -7.54 13.44 5.45
C ASP A 82 -6.58 13.91 4.33
N GLU A 83 -5.33 14.22 4.66
CA GLU A 83 -4.31 14.67 3.72
C GLU A 83 -3.44 13.54 3.15
N TYR A 84 -3.23 12.45 3.89
CA TYR A 84 -2.34 11.34 3.52
C TYR A 84 -2.99 9.98 3.78
N LYS A 85 -2.95 9.13 2.76
CA LYS A 85 -3.41 7.73 2.83
C LYS A 85 -2.28 6.79 2.49
N ILE A 86 -1.90 5.95 3.45
CA ILE A 86 -0.90 4.90 3.28
C ILE A 86 -1.61 3.57 3.13
N ILE A 87 -1.39 2.90 2.00
CA ILE A 87 -2.14 1.72 1.60
C ILE A 87 -1.16 0.61 1.27
N GLY A 88 -1.32 -0.56 1.89
CA GLY A 88 -0.64 -1.77 1.46
C GLY A 88 -1.48 -2.53 0.46
N LEU A 89 -0.87 -2.97 -0.64
CA LEU A 89 -1.52 -3.81 -1.64
C LEU A 89 -1.10 -5.26 -1.47
N GLU A 90 -1.94 -6.17 -1.93
CA GLU A 90 -1.57 -7.57 -2.12
C GLU A 90 -0.36 -7.72 -3.06
N PHE A 91 0.29 -8.89 -3.02
CA PHE A 91 1.39 -9.13 -3.94
C PHE A 91 0.94 -9.10 -5.40
N TYR A 92 1.72 -8.42 -6.23
CA TYR A 92 1.54 -8.48 -7.67
C TYR A 92 2.22 -9.73 -8.24
N ASN A 93 1.50 -10.48 -9.06
CA ASN A 93 2.04 -11.48 -9.97
C ASN A 93 1.30 -11.40 -11.30
N HIS A 94 1.93 -11.81 -12.40
CA HIS A 94 1.28 -11.68 -13.72
C HIS A 94 -0.04 -12.46 -13.80
N ASP A 95 -0.12 -13.62 -13.14
CA ASP A 95 -1.32 -14.44 -13.13
C ASP A 95 -2.49 -13.83 -12.34
N ASN A 96 -2.23 -12.89 -11.42
CA ASN A 96 -3.23 -12.18 -10.62
C ASN A 96 -3.44 -10.71 -11.04
N GLU A 97 -2.88 -10.30 -12.18
CA GLU A 97 -2.86 -8.91 -12.63
C GLU A 97 -4.25 -8.26 -12.64
N ASN A 98 -5.29 -9.00 -13.06
CA ASN A 98 -6.67 -8.51 -13.08
C ASN A 98 -7.22 -8.22 -11.68
N HIS A 99 -6.90 -9.09 -10.71
CA HIS A 99 -7.31 -8.91 -9.32
C HIS A 99 -6.57 -7.71 -8.70
N PHE A 100 -5.25 -7.66 -8.88
CA PHE A 100 -4.42 -6.54 -8.42
C PHE A 100 -4.91 -5.20 -8.99
N LYS A 101 -5.19 -5.14 -10.29
CA LYS A 101 -5.73 -3.94 -10.95
C LYS A 101 -7.06 -3.52 -10.36
N SER A 102 -7.94 -4.48 -10.07
CA SER A 102 -9.25 -4.20 -9.47
C SER A 102 -9.11 -3.65 -8.05
N SER A 103 -8.25 -4.25 -7.23
CA SER A 103 -7.90 -3.78 -5.88
C SER A 103 -7.34 -2.36 -5.91
N LEU A 104 -6.32 -2.11 -6.75
CA LEU A 104 -5.72 -0.79 -6.93
C LEU A 104 -6.75 0.27 -7.38
N THR A 105 -7.60 -0.06 -8.35
CA THR A 105 -8.63 0.86 -8.87
C THR A 105 -9.67 1.20 -7.81
N THR A 106 -10.06 0.21 -7.00
CA THR A 106 -10.99 0.40 -5.88
C THR A 106 -10.41 1.39 -4.87
N GLN A 107 -9.13 1.23 -4.52
CA GLN A 107 -8.44 2.09 -3.57
C GLN A 107 -8.20 3.52 -4.07
N LEU A 108 -7.96 3.67 -5.38
CA LEU A 108 -7.88 4.99 -6.02
C LEU A 108 -9.25 5.69 -6.11
N GLY A 109 -10.34 4.92 -6.03
CA GLY A 109 -11.71 5.38 -6.14
C GLY A 109 -12.13 5.52 -7.60
N ALA A 110 -13.12 4.74 -8.03
CA ALA A 110 -13.61 4.63 -9.42
C ALA A 110 -14.08 5.95 -10.08
N ASN A 111 -14.16 7.07 -9.33
CA ASN A 111 -14.62 8.38 -9.81
C ASN A 111 -13.61 9.52 -9.62
N ASN A 112 -12.39 9.22 -9.19
CA ASN A 112 -11.36 10.24 -8.99
C ASN A 112 -10.35 10.20 -10.13
N VAL A 113 -10.54 11.15 -11.05
CA VAL A 113 -9.60 11.52 -12.10
C VAL A 113 -8.20 11.58 -11.51
N ILE A 114 -7.37 10.62 -11.89
CA ILE A 114 -5.93 10.71 -11.68
C ILE A 114 -5.32 11.70 -12.69
#